data_AF-A0A1F6AID9-F1
#
_entry.id   AF-A0A1F6AID9-F1
#
_cell.length_a   1.000
_cell.length_b   1.000
_cell.length_c   1.000
_cell.angle_alpha   90.00
_cell.angle_beta   90.00
_cell.angle_gamma   90.00
#
_symmetry.space_group_name_H-M   'P 1'
#
loop_
_entity.id
_entity.type
_entity.pdbx_description
1 polymer ?
#
loop_
_entity_poly.entity_id
_entity_poly.type
_entity_poly.pdbx_seq_one_letter_code
_entity_poly.pdbx_strand_id
1 'polypeptide(L)'
;MWIFFAILTIFSYALMDFFIKKSAGKVDDAFGAFLINIFSTLPPLIWFISTKLSGKEILTSREGFIFPAIAGISIGFGSIFFIKMFSLGTNLSIGVPFVRIGIVLLAVVLGIFVLKETLSLKQLFGFIISIVGLYLLIAK
;
A
#
# COMPACT_ATOMS: atom_id res chain seq x y z
N MET A 1 1.11 -21.20 -0.77
CA MET A 1 0.30 -20.75 0.39
C MET A 1 0.54 -19.28 0.77
N TRP A 2 1.22 -18.46 -0.05
CA TRP A 2 1.30 -16.99 0.11
C TRP A 2 0.19 -16.23 -0.63
N ILE A 3 -0.34 -16.83 -1.71
CA ILE A 3 -1.41 -16.27 -2.55
C ILE A 3 -2.66 -15.98 -1.72
N PHE A 4 -3.00 -16.83 -0.74
CA PHE A 4 -4.12 -16.60 0.16
C PHE A 4 -3.99 -15.27 0.92
N PHE A 5 -2.82 -15.01 1.52
CA PHE A 5 -2.55 -13.75 2.20
C PHE A 5 -2.54 -12.57 1.21
N ALA A 6 -1.99 -12.76 0.00
CA ALA A 6 -2.04 -11.74 -1.03
C ALA A 6 -3.49 -11.36 -1.42
N ILE A 7 -4.39 -12.33 -1.53
CA ILE A 7 -5.81 -12.09 -1.82
C ILE A 7 -6.47 -11.31 -0.67
N LEU A 8 -6.22 -11.70 0.59
CA LEU A 8 -6.73 -10.96 1.75
C LEU A 8 -6.19 -9.52 1.78
N THR A 9 -4.92 -9.31 1.45
CA THR A 9 -4.32 -7.98 1.34
C THR A 9 -5.00 -7.15 0.24
N ILE A 10 -5.24 -7.74 -0.94
CA ILE A 10 -5.97 -7.07 -2.03
C ILE A 10 -7.36 -6.64 -1.55
N PHE A 11 -8.09 -7.53 -0.86
CA PHE A 11 -9.41 -7.21 -0.32
C PHE A 11 -9.36 -6.07 0.71
N SER A 12 -8.42 -6.12 1.66
CA SER A 12 -8.24 -5.06 2.65
C SER A 12 -7.88 -3.71 2.02
N TYR A 13 -6.99 -3.70 1.02
CA TYR A 13 -6.60 -2.48 0.32
C TYR A 13 -7.73 -1.94 -0.56
N ALA A 14 -8.53 -2.78 -1.20
CA ALA A 14 -9.70 -2.34 -1.95
C ALA A 14 -10.75 -1.66 -1.03
N LEU A 15 -11.01 -2.23 0.15
CA LEU A 15 -11.87 -1.60 1.16
C LEU A 15 -11.30 -0.27 1.63
N MET A 16 -10.00 -0.23 1.93
CA MET A 16 -9.31 1.00 2.30
C MET A 16 -9.49 2.08 1.22
N ASP A 17 -9.22 1.77 -0.04
CA ASP A 17 -9.32 2.72 -1.16
C ASP A 17 -10.74 3.26 -1.31
N PHE A 18 -11.74 2.38 -1.21
CA PHE A 18 -13.15 2.75 -1.26
C PHE A 18 -13.54 3.70 -0.12
N PHE A 19 -13.17 3.39 1.13
CA PHE A 19 -13.53 4.20 2.28
C PHE A 19 -12.78 5.53 2.32
N ILE A 20 -11.50 5.56 1.91
CA ILE A 20 -10.73 6.81 1.76
C ILE A 20 -11.40 7.71 0.73
N LYS A 21 -11.78 7.18 -0.45
CA LYS A 21 -12.50 8.00 -1.44
C LYS A 21 -13.83 8.52 -0.89
N LYS A 22 -14.55 7.70 -0.11
CA LYS A 22 -15.85 8.06 0.47
C LYS A 22 -15.75 9.14 1.55
N SER A 23 -14.62 9.21 2.26
CA SER A 23 -14.35 10.22 3.30
C SER A 23 -13.66 11.48 2.77
N ALA A 24 -12.96 11.39 1.63
CA ALA A 24 -12.27 12.52 1.02
C ALA A 24 -13.21 13.71 0.77
N GLY A 25 -12.75 14.92 1.12
CA GLY A 25 -13.54 16.15 1.09
C GLY A 25 -14.60 16.30 2.20
N LYS A 26 -14.77 15.31 3.10
CA LYS A 26 -15.68 15.38 4.26
C LYS A 26 -14.98 15.61 5.59
N VAL A 27 -13.67 15.48 5.61
CA VAL A 27 -12.78 15.76 6.74
C VAL A 27 -11.53 16.44 6.20
N ASP A 28 -10.85 17.22 7.03
CA ASP A 28 -9.54 17.77 6.70
C ASP A 28 -8.57 16.63 6.32
N ASP A 29 -7.72 16.87 5.31
CA ASP A 29 -6.86 15.82 4.74
C ASP A 29 -5.86 15.28 5.78
N ALA A 30 -5.30 16.15 6.64
CA ALA A 30 -4.36 15.76 7.67
C ALA A 30 -5.07 15.01 8.82
N PHE A 31 -6.25 15.49 9.22
CA PHE A 31 -7.05 14.78 10.23
C PHE A 31 -7.54 13.41 9.74
N GLY A 32 -7.98 13.31 8.48
CA GLY A 32 -8.35 12.05 7.86
C GLY A 32 -7.19 11.06 7.83
N ALA A 33 -5.99 11.52 7.47
CA ALA A 33 -4.79 10.69 7.48
C ALA A 33 -4.43 10.23 8.90
N PHE A 34 -4.52 11.13 9.89
CA PHE A 34 -4.32 10.77 11.29
C PHE A 34 -5.27 9.65 11.75
N LEU A 35 -6.57 9.76 11.43
CA LEU A 35 -7.56 8.72 11.74
C LEU A 35 -7.25 7.39 11.04
N ILE A 36 -6.84 7.41 9.77
CA ILE A 36 -6.47 6.18 9.07
C ILE A 36 -5.32 5.47 9.80
N ASN A 37 -4.26 6.21 10.15
CA ASN A 37 -3.06 5.62 10.75
C ASN A 37 -3.31 5.09 12.18
N ILE A 38 -4.12 5.79 12.98
CA ILE A 38 -4.42 5.32 14.34
C ILE A 38 -5.27 4.04 14.32
N PHE A 39 -6.29 3.99 13.46
CA PHE A 39 -7.14 2.81 13.33
C PHE A 39 -6.44 1.65 12.58
N SER A 40 -5.54 1.94 11.63
CA SER A 40 -4.76 0.90 10.94
C SER A 40 -3.73 0.22 11.84
N THR A 41 -3.37 0.84 12.96
CA THR A 41 -2.45 0.25 13.95
C THR A 41 -3.13 -0.81 14.81
N LEU A 42 -4.47 -0.81 14.92
CA LEU A 42 -5.19 -1.74 15.79
C LEU A 42 -5.01 -3.21 15.38
N PRO A 43 -5.20 -3.63 14.10
CA PRO A 43 -4.99 -5.03 13.72
C PRO A 43 -3.58 -5.57 14.01
N PRO A 44 -2.46 -4.89 13.61
CA PRO A 44 -1.13 -5.39 13.93
C PRO A 44 -0.84 -5.34 15.43
N LEU A 45 -1.39 -4.38 16.19
CA LEU A 45 -1.25 -4.34 17.65
C LEU A 45 -1.91 -5.55 18.32
N ILE A 46 -3.15 -5.89 17.92
CA ILE A 46 -3.87 -7.07 18.42
C ILE A 46 -3.07 -8.34 18.11
N TRP A 47 -2.56 -8.46 16.87
CA TRP A 47 -1.74 -9.60 16.46
C TRP A 47 -0.43 -9.70 17.25
N PHE A 48 0.23 -8.57 17.48
CA PHE A 48 1.47 -8.49 18.27
C PHE A 48 1.24 -8.93 19.72
N ILE A 49 0.18 -8.41 20.37
CA ILE A 49 -0.19 -8.81 21.73
C ILE A 49 -0.49 -10.31 21.78
N SER A 50 -1.30 -10.83 20.84
CA SER A 50 -1.62 -12.27 20.76
C SER A 50 -0.36 -13.13 20.61
N THR A 51 0.60 -12.70 19.78
CA THR A 51 1.88 -13.38 19.59
C THR A 51 2.68 -13.42 20.88
N LYS A 52 2.76 -12.28 21.59
CA LYS A 52 3.47 -12.17 22.87
C LYS A 52 2.83 -13.04 23.96
N LEU A 53 1.50 -13.07 24.03
CA LEU A 53 0.74 -13.90 24.97
C LEU A 53 0.85 -15.41 24.67
N SER A 54 1.11 -15.78 23.42
CA SER A 54 1.33 -17.18 23.02
C SER A 54 2.70 -17.73 23.42
N GLY A 55 3.55 -16.93 24.08
CA GLY A 55 4.91 -17.33 24.46
C GLY A 55 5.89 -17.45 23.29
N LYS A 56 5.50 -16.99 22.09
CA LYS A 56 6.40 -16.98 20.92
C LYS A 56 7.46 -15.91 21.11
N GLU A 57 8.71 -16.26 20.86
CA GLU A 57 9.80 -15.28 20.84
C GLU A 57 9.57 -14.23 19.76
N ILE A 58 9.69 -12.96 20.14
CA ILE A 58 9.65 -11.85 19.21
C ILE A 58 11.06 -11.66 18.66
N LEU A 59 11.25 -11.98 17.39
CA LEU A 59 12.52 -11.77 16.72
C LEU A 59 12.79 -10.26 16.62
N THR A 60 13.91 -9.82 17.20
CA THR A 60 14.32 -8.41 17.18
C THR A 60 15.72 -8.30 16.59
N SER A 61 15.88 -7.41 15.62
CA SER A 61 17.16 -7.02 15.05
C SER A 61 17.12 -5.54 14.72
N ARG A 62 18.29 -4.91 14.57
CA ARG A 62 18.37 -3.48 14.21
C ARG A 62 17.63 -3.19 12.91
N GLU A 63 17.83 -4.02 11.89
CA GLU A 63 17.15 -3.92 10.60
C GLU A 63 15.65 -4.24 10.72
N GLY A 64 15.29 -5.24 11.54
CA GLY A 64 13.92 -5.61 11.87
C GLY A 64 13.14 -4.52 12.62
N PHE A 65 13.82 -3.49 13.12
CA PHE A 65 13.20 -2.29 13.65
C PHE A 65 13.19 -1.15 12.63
N ILE A 66 14.33 -0.88 11.97
CA ILE A 66 14.50 0.28 11.08
C ILE A 66 13.60 0.20 9.85
N PHE A 67 13.60 -0.92 9.12
CA PHE A 67 12.86 -0.99 7.85
C PHE A 67 11.34 -0.93 8.05
N PRO A 68 10.74 -1.63 9.02
CA PRO A 68 9.31 -1.45 9.32
C PRO A 68 8.97 -0.03 9.80
N ALA A 69 9.85 0.63 10.55
CA ALA A 69 9.63 2.01 10.97
C ALA A 69 9.60 2.99 9.78
N ILE A 70 10.56 2.87 8.85
CA ILE A 70 10.57 3.68 7.61
C ILE A 70 9.33 3.37 6.75
N ALA A 71 8.93 2.10 6.66
CA ALA A 71 7.70 1.71 5.95
C ALA A 71 6.46 2.36 6.59
N GLY A 72 6.35 2.38 7.92
CA GLY A 72 5.27 3.05 8.65
C GLY A 72 5.22 4.56 8.40
N ILE A 73 6.38 5.24 8.43
CA ILE A 73 6.47 6.67 8.09
C ILE A 73 6.02 6.92 6.65
N SER A 74 6.42 6.04 5.73
CA SER A 74 6.03 6.12 4.31
C SER A 74 4.53 5.94 4.11
N ILE A 75 3.89 5.01 4.87
CA ILE A 75 2.43 4.84 4.88
C ILE A 75 1.75 6.10 5.41
N GLY A 76 2.30 6.73 6.45
CA GLY A 76 1.82 8.00 7.00
C GLY A 76 1.74 9.09 5.93
N PHE A 77 2.86 9.39 5.25
CA PHE A 77 2.87 10.34 4.14
C PHE A 77 1.97 9.92 2.98
N GLY A 78 2.00 8.63 2.60
CA GLY A 78 1.17 8.08 1.55
C GLY A 78 -0.33 8.31 1.81
N SER A 79 -0.79 8.14 3.04
CA SER A 79 -2.18 8.37 3.42
C SER A 79 -2.62 9.83 3.25
N ILE A 80 -1.76 10.80 3.60
CA ILE A 80 -2.01 12.22 3.40
C ILE A 80 -2.17 12.54 1.91
N PHE A 81 -1.20 12.10 1.09
CA PHE A 81 -1.23 12.37 -0.35
C PHE A 81 -2.41 11.67 -1.04
N PHE A 82 -2.76 10.46 -0.61
CA PHE A 82 -3.82 9.67 -1.20
C PHE A 82 -5.21 10.23 -0.89
N ILE A 83 -5.44 10.68 0.35
CA ILE A 83 -6.66 11.44 0.68
C ILE A 83 -6.71 12.72 -0.15
N LYS A 84 -5.60 13.49 -0.17
CA LYS A 84 -5.53 14.75 -0.91
C LYS A 84 -5.91 14.58 -2.37
N MET A 85 -5.36 13.56 -3.03
CA MET A 85 -5.67 13.21 -4.42
C MET A 85 -7.18 13.05 -4.65
N PHE A 86 -7.88 12.38 -3.74
CA PHE A 86 -9.34 12.20 -3.85
C PHE A 86 -10.14 13.43 -3.45
N SER A 87 -9.65 14.22 -2.48
CA SER A 87 -10.24 15.51 -2.09
C SER A 87 -10.18 16.52 -3.23
N LEU A 88 -9.19 16.41 -4.13
CA LEU A 88 -9.07 17.19 -5.36
C LEU A 88 -10.03 16.73 -6.49
N GLY A 89 -10.93 15.78 -6.23
CA GLY A 89 -11.97 15.37 -7.17
C GLY A 89 -11.62 14.17 -8.06
N THR A 90 -10.46 13.53 -7.87
CA THR A 90 -10.05 12.36 -8.66
C THR A 90 -11.05 11.20 -8.54
N ASN A 91 -11.44 10.59 -9.66
CA ASN A 91 -12.31 9.40 -9.65
C ASN A 91 -11.57 8.16 -9.12
N LEU A 92 -12.26 7.30 -8.36
CA LEU A 92 -11.69 6.05 -7.84
C LEU A 92 -11.14 5.16 -8.97
N SER A 93 -11.89 5.05 -10.07
CA SER A 93 -11.56 4.25 -11.24
C SER A 93 -10.31 4.71 -12.00
N ILE A 94 -9.82 5.92 -11.74
CA ILE A 94 -8.62 6.49 -12.37
C ILE A 94 -7.48 6.54 -11.35
N GLY A 95 -7.76 7.11 -10.17
CA GLY A 95 -6.76 7.35 -9.13
C GLY A 95 -6.19 6.06 -8.54
N VAL A 96 -7.03 5.05 -8.27
CA VAL A 96 -6.55 3.78 -7.69
C VAL A 96 -5.65 3.03 -8.66
N PRO A 97 -6.03 2.77 -9.93
CA PRO A 97 -5.13 2.10 -10.87
C PRO A 97 -3.81 2.85 -11.07
N PHE A 98 -3.85 4.18 -11.16
CA PHE A 98 -2.64 5.00 -11.30
C PHE A 98 -1.67 4.80 -10.14
N VAL A 99 -2.16 4.89 -8.90
CA VAL A 99 -1.32 4.70 -7.71
C VAL A 99 -0.84 3.26 -7.59
N ARG A 100 -1.71 2.26 -7.79
CA ARG A 100 -1.38 0.84 -7.57
C ARG A 100 -0.40 0.33 -8.61
N ILE A 101 -0.62 0.63 -9.89
CA ILE A 101 0.31 0.24 -10.97
C ILE A 101 1.62 1.03 -10.84
N GLY A 102 1.56 2.33 -10.51
CA GLY A 102 2.75 3.14 -10.26
C GLY A 102 3.63 2.59 -9.13
N ILE A 103 3.02 2.20 -7.99
CA ILE A 103 3.74 1.56 -6.88
C ILE A 103 4.37 0.23 -7.31
N VAL A 104 3.65 -0.60 -8.06
CA VAL A 104 4.19 -1.88 -8.56
C VAL A 104 5.44 -1.64 -9.41
N LEU A 105 5.41 -0.68 -10.34
CA LEU A 105 6.55 -0.36 -11.20
C LEU A 105 7.75 0.15 -10.37
N LEU A 106 7.52 1.08 -9.44
CA LEU A 106 8.59 1.62 -8.59
C LEU A 106 9.17 0.56 -7.65
N ALA A 107 8.33 -0.27 -7.04
CA ALA A 107 8.77 -1.33 -6.15
C ALA A 107 9.64 -2.37 -6.88
N VAL A 108 9.29 -2.69 -8.14
CA VAL A 108 10.07 -3.60 -8.98
C VAL A 108 11.42 -3.00 -9.34
N VAL A 109 11.48 -1.70 -9.68
CA VAL A 109 12.74 -0.99 -9.89
C VAL A 109 13.63 -1.08 -8.64
N LEU A 110 13.06 -0.83 -7.45
CA LEU A 110 13.80 -1.00 -6.19
C LEU A 110 14.21 -2.47 -5.95
N GLY A 111 13.37 -3.45 -6.28
CA GLY A 111 13.70 -4.86 -6.20
C GLY A 111 14.91 -5.24 -7.07
N ILE A 112 14.96 -4.74 -8.31
CA ILE A 112 16.09 -4.97 -9.21
C ILE A 112 17.37 -4.28 -8.71
N PHE A 113 17.31 -2.99 -8.36
CA PHE A 113 18.52 -2.22 -8.07
C PHE A 113 19.03 -2.38 -6.63
N VAL A 114 18.13 -2.50 -5.65
CA VAL A 114 18.48 -2.58 -4.22
C VAL A 114 18.53 -4.03 -3.76
N LEU A 115 17.52 -4.84 -4.10
CA LEU A 115 17.43 -6.24 -3.67
C LEU A 115 18.13 -7.19 -4.65
N LYS A 116 18.61 -6.70 -5.80
CA LYS A 116 19.30 -7.47 -6.85
C LYS A 116 18.45 -8.61 -7.41
N GLU A 117 17.14 -8.41 -7.46
CA GLU A 117 16.20 -9.37 -8.05
C GLU A 117 16.33 -9.41 -9.58
N THR A 118 16.10 -10.59 -10.16
CA THR A 118 16.06 -10.76 -11.62
C THR A 118 14.62 -10.90 -12.09
N LEU A 119 14.31 -10.29 -13.23
CA LEU A 119 13.01 -10.43 -13.87
C LEU A 119 13.05 -11.41 -15.02
N SER A 120 12.06 -12.29 -15.08
CA SER A 120 11.81 -13.10 -16.27
C SER A 120 11.22 -12.24 -17.40
N LEU A 121 11.42 -12.68 -18.65
CA LEU A 121 10.82 -12.05 -19.83
C LEU A 121 9.28 -11.99 -19.74
N LYS A 122 8.65 -13.00 -19.12
CA LYS A 122 7.20 -13.03 -18.90
C LYS A 122 6.75 -11.92 -17.95
N GLN A 123 7.49 -11.67 -16.87
CA GLN A 123 7.19 -10.57 -15.94
C GLN A 123 7.38 -9.21 -16.62
N LEU A 124 8.44 -9.03 -17.41
CA LEU A 124 8.67 -7.81 -18.18
C LEU A 124 7.49 -7.51 -19.12
N PHE A 125 7.03 -8.52 -19.85
CA PHE A 125 5.87 -8.38 -20.72
C PHE A 125 4.59 -8.04 -19.93
N GLY A 126 4.40 -8.64 -18.75
CA GLY A 126 3.31 -8.30 -17.84
C GLY A 126 3.33 -6.83 -17.37
N PHE A 127 4.51 -6.27 -17.10
CA PHE A 127 4.65 -4.85 -16.76
C PHE A 127 4.31 -3.94 -17.94
N ILE A 128 4.75 -4.29 -19.16
CA ILE A 128 4.41 -3.54 -20.37
C ILE A 128 2.88 -3.51 -20.55
N ILE A 129 2.21 -4.66 -20.45
CA ILE A 129 0.74 -4.73 -20.55
C ILE A 129 0.08 -3.89 -19.46
N SER A 130 0.60 -3.91 -18.24
CA SER A 130 0.06 -3.14 -17.13
C SER A 130 0.18 -1.63 -17.36
N ILE A 131 1.28 -1.17 -17.95
CA ILE A 131 1.47 0.24 -18.35
C ILE A 131 0.49 0.63 -19.46
N VAL A 132 0.32 -0.23 -20.47
CA VAL A 132 -0.65 0.00 -21.56
C VAL A 132 -2.08 0.04 -21.00
N GLY A 133 -2.45 -0.89 -20.13
CA GLY A 133 -3.74 -0.90 -19.46
C GLY A 133 -3.98 0.35 -18.63
N LEU A 134 -2.97 0.81 -17.89
CA LEU A 134 -3.04 2.06 -17.15
C LEU A 134 -3.25 3.26 -18.07
N TYR A 135 -2.49 3.34 -19.17
CA TYR A 135 -2.62 4.39 -20.16
C TYR A 135 -4.06 4.43 -20.72
N LEU A 136 -4.63 3.28 -21.07
CA LEU A 136 -6.01 3.20 -21.59
C LEU A 136 -7.08 3.64 -20.57
N LEU A 137 -6.85 3.45 -19.27
CA LEU A 137 -7.77 3.92 -18.22
C LEU A 137 -7.75 5.44 -18.01
N ILE A 138 -6.65 6.09 -18.40
CA ILE A 138 -6.42 7.53 -18.16
C ILE A 138 -6.62 8.34 -19.44
N ALA A 139 -6.28 7.76 -20.59
CA ALA A 139 -6.49 8.37 -21.89
C ALA A 139 -7.99 8.65 -22.08
N LYS A 140 -8.30 9.91 -22.38
CA LYS A 140 -9.64 10.37 -22.75
C LYS A 140 -9.83 10.30 -24.25
#